data_AF-A0A533RFZ8-F1
#
_entry.id   AF-A0A533RFZ8-F1
#
_cell.length_a   1.000
_cell.length_b   1.000
_cell.length_c   1.000
_cell.angle_alpha   90.00
_cell.angle_beta   90.00
_cell.angle_gamma   90.00
#
_symmetry.space_group_name_H-M   'P 1'
#
loop_
_entity.id
_entity.type
_entity.pdbx_description
1 polymer ?
#
loop_
_entity_poly.entity_id
_entity_poly.type
_entity_poly.pdbx_seq_one_letter_code
_entity_poly.pdbx_strand_id
1 'polypeptide(L)'
;MQCQTVLPGTECTFWSKSGCGYTGGSCENIVADCEGCERVVEGTIGKVCSLAPSPTHKWSGGMCNFATHRRIEIKVEELKINPLKASKKAAGGKKK
;
A
#
# COMPACT_ATOMS: atom_id res chain seq x y z
N MET A 1 -4.02 11.96 -14.83
CA MET A 1 -3.16 12.08 -16.04
C MET A 1 -2.84 10.67 -16.50
N GLN A 2 -3.16 10.32 -17.75
CA GLN A 2 -3.06 8.94 -18.23
C GLN A 2 -1.61 8.54 -18.50
N CYS A 3 -1.23 7.31 -18.15
CA CYS A 3 0.05 6.74 -18.56
C CYS A 3 0.06 6.57 -20.08
N GLN A 4 1.23 6.76 -20.70
CA GLN A 4 1.45 6.59 -22.15
C GLN A 4 2.49 5.51 -22.48
N THR A 5 3.14 4.91 -21.48
CA THR A 5 4.22 3.92 -21.68
C THR A 5 3.75 2.51 -21.41
N VAL A 6 3.61 2.17 -20.12
CA VAL A 6 3.40 0.79 -19.68
C VAL A 6 1.92 0.39 -19.67
N LEU A 7 1.06 1.34 -19.29
CA LEU A 7 -0.39 1.16 -19.20
C LEU A 7 -1.09 2.30 -19.96
N PRO A 8 -1.04 2.30 -21.31
CA PRO A 8 -1.56 3.39 -22.11
C PRO A 8 -3.05 3.62 -21.81
N GLY A 9 -3.42 4.87 -21.50
CA GLY A 9 -4.81 5.27 -21.23
C GLY A 9 -5.29 5.01 -19.80
N THR A 10 -4.49 4.34 -18.96
CA THR A 10 -4.84 4.12 -17.54
C THR A 10 -4.47 5.36 -16.74
N GLU A 11 -5.33 5.76 -15.79
CA GLU A 11 -5.01 6.84 -14.87
C GLU A 11 -3.78 6.50 -14.02
N CYS A 12 -2.75 7.34 -14.12
CA CYS A 12 -1.49 7.12 -13.44
C CYS A 12 -1.11 8.38 -12.65
N THR A 13 -0.95 8.22 -11.34
CA THR A 13 -0.56 9.30 -10.43
C THR A 13 0.90 9.70 -10.60
N PHE A 14 1.73 8.82 -11.18
CA PHE A 14 3.15 9.05 -11.43
C PHE A 14 3.41 9.75 -12.77
N TRP A 15 2.39 9.87 -13.63
CA TRP A 15 2.53 10.49 -14.94
C TRP A 15 2.44 12.01 -14.84
N SER A 16 3.41 12.69 -15.43
CA SER A 16 3.51 14.15 -15.49
C SER A 16 3.72 14.62 -16.94
N LYS A 17 3.75 15.94 -17.17
CA LYS A 17 4.04 16.50 -18.50
C LYS A 17 5.43 16.13 -19.02
N SER A 18 6.39 15.90 -18.13
CA SER A 18 7.76 15.47 -18.46
C SER A 18 7.92 13.95 -18.53
N GLY A 19 6.82 13.18 -18.45
CA GLY A 19 6.82 11.72 -18.42
C GLY A 19 6.58 11.13 -17.03
N CYS A 20 6.91 9.85 -16.87
CA CYS A 20 6.81 9.15 -15.59
C CYS A 20 7.84 9.68 -14.60
N GLY A 21 7.41 10.12 -13.42
CA GLY A 21 8.29 10.64 -12.36
C GLY A 21 9.08 9.58 -11.60
N TYR A 22 9.01 8.31 -12.01
CA TYR A 22 9.81 7.24 -11.43
C TYR A 22 11.23 7.25 -12.00
N THR A 23 12.21 6.88 -11.15
CA THR A 23 13.62 6.76 -11.53
C THR A 23 13.79 5.68 -12.60
N GLY A 24 13.93 6.10 -13.86
CA GLY A 24 13.97 5.21 -15.02
C GLY A 24 12.86 5.48 -16.06
N GLY A 25 11.89 6.36 -15.77
CA GLY A 25 10.92 6.84 -16.74
C GLY A 25 9.80 5.85 -17.12
N SER A 26 9.76 4.66 -16.53
CA SER A 26 8.72 3.64 -16.78
C SER A 26 8.49 2.76 -15.56
N CYS A 27 7.32 2.09 -15.51
CA CYS A 27 7.08 1.05 -14.51
C CYS A 27 7.93 -0.20 -14.81
N GLU A 28 8.21 -0.97 -13.78
CA GLU A 28 8.91 -2.25 -13.82
C GLU A 28 7.93 -3.42 -13.65
N ASN A 29 8.37 -4.62 -14.06
CA ASN A 29 7.60 -5.85 -13.92
C ASN A 29 7.43 -6.25 -12.45
N ILE A 30 6.37 -7.02 -12.18
CA ILE A 30 6.13 -7.62 -10.87
C ILE A 30 7.28 -8.52 -10.44
N VAL A 31 7.51 -8.57 -9.13
CA VAL A 31 8.41 -9.54 -8.48
C VAL A 31 7.63 -10.76 -8.01
N ALA A 32 8.32 -11.85 -7.65
CA ALA A 32 7.69 -13.06 -7.10
C ALA A 32 6.77 -12.76 -5.90
N ASP A 33 7.15 -11.80 -5.05
CA ASP A 33 6.33 -11.37 -3.91
C ASP A 33 5.02 -10.67 -4.29
N CYS A 34 4.85 -10.25 -5.55
CA CYS A 34 3.61 -9.66 -6.04
C CYS A 34 2.63 -10.70 -6.60
N GLU A 35 3.03 -11.96 -6.75
CA GLU A 35 2.17 -13.00 -7.31
C GLU A 35 0.93 -13.22 -6.43
N GLY A 36 -0.25 -13.20 -7.06
CA GLY A 36 -1.53 -13.30 -6.36
C GLY A 36 -2.07 -11.99 -5.77
N CYS A 37 -1.38 -10.86 -5.96
CA CYS A 37 -1.93 -9.55 -5.62
C CYS A 37 -2.97 -9.09 -6.67
N GLU A 38 -4.13 -8.61 -6.22
CA GLU A 38 -5.23 -8.15 -7.10
C GLU A 38 -4.86 -6.90 -7.91
N ARG A 39 -3.81 -6.19 -7.49
CA ARG A 39 -3.35 -4.94 -8.09
C ARG A 39 -2.36 -5.12 -9.24
N VAL A 40 -2.07 -6.36 -9.59
CA VAL A 40 -1.28 -6.71 -10.77
C VAL A 40 -2.16 -6.58 -12.00
N VAL A 41 -1.71 -5.80 -12.97
CA VAL A 41 -2.37 -5.60 -14.25
C VAL A 41 -1.42 -5.96 -15.38
N GLU A 42 -1.97 -6.36 -16.52
CA GLU A 42 -1.19 -6.66 -17.70
C GLU A 42 -0.94 -5.36 -18.48
N GLY A 43 0.33 -5.04 -18.67
CA GLY A 43 0.81 -3.89 -19.42
C GLY A 43 1.67 -4.29 -20.62
N THR A 44 2.21 -3.29 -21.31
CA THR A 44 2.98 -3.49 -22.56
C THR A 44 4.29 -4.26 -22.36
N ILE A 45 4.87 -4.22 -21.15
CA ILE A 45 6.11 -4.93 -20.79
C ILE A 45 5.87 -6.26 -20.05
N GLY A 46 4.61 -6.63 -19.86
CA GLY A 46 4.17 -7.77 -19.05
C GLY A 46 3.35 -7.36 -17.84
N LYS A 47 3.36 -8.20 -16.80
CA LYS A 47 2.60 -7.95 -15.56
C LYS A 47 3.28 -6.86 -14.73
N VAL A 48 2.54 -5.81 -14.39
CA VAL A 48 3.02 -4.67 -13.61
C VAL A 48 2.06 -4.32 -12.48
N CYS A 49 2.52 -3.57 -11.48
CA CYS A 49 1.67 -3.07 -10.41
C CYS A 49 1.00 -1.76 -10.82
N SER A 50 -0.32 -1.64 -10.65
CA SER A 50 -1.07 -0.41 -10.97
C SER A 50 -0.80 0.76 -10.02
N LEU A 51 -0.33 0.46 -8.79
CA LEU A 51 -0.13 1.47 -7.74
C LEU A 51 1.32 1.84 -7.49
N ALA A 52 2.27 1.03 -7.95
CA ALA A 52 3.68 1.26 -7.70
C ALA A 52 4.46 1.01 -8.98
N PRO A 53 5.24 2.00 -9.45
CA PRO A 53 6.07 1.84 -10.63
C PRO A 53 7.21 0.85 -10.40
N SER A 54 7.64 0.63 -9.15
CA SER A 54 8.67 -0.38 -8.82
C SER A 54 8.23 -1.30 -7.69
N PRO A 55 7.85 -2.53 -8.04
CA PRO A 55 7.59 -3.58 -7.07
C PRO A 55 8.82 -3.90 -6.23
N THR A 56 10.00 -4.06 -6.83
CA THR A 56 11.25 -4.40 -6.14
C THR A 56 11.58 -3.41 -5.03
N HIS A 57 11.52 -2.11 -5.32
CA HIS A 57 11.82 -1.08 -4.33
C HIS A 57 10.76 -1.04 -3.21
N LYS A 58 9.49 -1.31 -3.55
CA LYS A 58 8.42 -1.42 -2.55
C LYS A 58 8.62 -2.57 -1.58
N TRP A 59 9.10 -3.72 -2.06
CA TRP A 59 9.37 -4.90 -1.22
C TRP A 59 10.71 -4.84 -0.50
N SER A 60 11.67 -4.04 -0.98
CA SER A 60 12.97 -3.86 -0.34
C SER A 60 12.88 -3.27 1.07
N GLY A 61 11.86 -2.46 1.35
CA GLY A 61 11.63 -1.87 2.68
C GLY A 61 10.81 -2.76 3.64
N GLY A 62 10.45 -3.97 3.22
CA GLY A 62 9.55 -4.87 3.93
C GLY A 62 8.29 -5.20 3.13
N MET A 63 7.27 -5.72 3.81
CA MET A 63 6.02 -6.10 3.15
C MET A 63 5.36 -4.90 2.47
N CYS A 64 4.95 -5.06 1.21
CA CYS A 64 4.21 -4.02 0.50
C CYS A 64 2.86 -3.73 1.20
N ASN A 65 2.63 -2.48 1.59
CA ASN A 65 1.39 -2.02 2.24
C ASN A 65 0.12 -2.20 1.39
N PHE A 66 0.26 -2.54 0.11
CA PHE A 66 -0.85 -2.79 -0.82
C PHE A 66 -1.03 -4.28 -1.13
N ALA A 67 -0.23 -5.17 -0.54
CA ALA A 67 -0.35 -6.60 -0.76
C ALA A 67 -1.70 -7.09 -0.23
N THR A 68 -2.64 -7.39 -1.13
CA THR A 68 -3.96 -7.95 -0.76
C THR A 68 -3.86 -9.42 -0.33
N HIS A 69 -2.85 -10.13 -0.83
CA HIS A 69 -2.63 -11.55 -0.59
C HIS A 69 -1.84 -11.85 0.69
N ARG A 70 -1.05 -10.89 1.20
CA ARG A 70 -0.35 -11.02 2.49
C ARG A 70 -1.05 -10.17 3.52
N ARG A 71 -2.01 -10.78 4.21
CA ARG A 71 -2.64 -10.15 5.37
C ARG A 71 -1.64 -10.23 6.53
N ILE A 72 -1.19 -9.08 7.01
CA ILE A 72 -0.56 -9.02 8.33
C ILE A 72 -1.66 -9.42 9.30
N GLU A 73 -1.54 -10.61 9.88
CA GLU A 73 -2.30 -10.96 11.08
C GLU A 73 -1.84 -10.02 12.17
N ILE A 74 -2.48 -8.84 12.24
CA ILE A 74 -2.50 -8.05 13.45
C ILE A 74 -3.27 -8.94 14.41
N LYS A 75 -2.52 -9.76 15.14
CA LYS A 75 -3.00 -10.36 16.37
C LYS A 75 -3.27 -9.16 17.25
N VAL A 76 -4.50 -8.66 17.15
CA VAL A 76 -5.12 -7.80 18.15
C VAL A 76 -5.18 -8.71 19.36
N GLU A 77 -4.05 -8.83 20.05
CA GLU A 77 -4.07 -9.29 21.42
C GLU A 77 -4.97 -8.27 22.08
N GLU A 78 -6.18 -8.73 22.36
CA GLU A 78 -7.22 -8.01 23.03
C GLU A 78 -6.61 -7.61 24.36
N LEU A 79 -5.94 -6.45 24.38
CA LEU A 79 -5.43 -5.84 25.59
C LEU A 79 -6.69 -5.62 26.41
N LYS A 80 -6.92 -6.57 27.32
CA LYS A 80 -7.97 -6.57 28.33
C LYS A 80 -7.82 -5.29 29.11
N ILE A 81 -8.34 -4.19 28.57
CA ILE A 81 -8.53 -2.95 29.27
C ILE A 81 -9.60 -3.28 30.30
N ASN A 82 -9.11 -3.54 31.51
CA ASN A 82 -9.94 -3.90 32.63
C ASN A 82 -10.86 -2.69 32.93
N PRO A 83 -12.20 -2.82 32.80
CA PRO A 83 -13.14 -1.69 32.86
C PRO A 83 -13.08 -0.92 34.20
N LEU A 84 -12.51 -1.52 35.24
CA LEU A 84 -12.23 -0.87 36.53
C LEU A 84 -11.28 0.34 36.43
N LYS A 85 -10.34 0.36 35.46
CA LYS A 85 -9.37 1.45 35.31
C LYS A 85 -9.94 2.68 34.60
N ALA A 86 -11.00 2.51 33.80
CA ALA A 86 -11.75 3.60 33.19
C ALA A 86 -12.72 4.26 34.18
N SER A 87 -13.36 3.46 35.06
CA SER A 87 -14.33 3.99 36.01
C SER A 87 -13.73 4.92 37.08
N LYS A 88 -12.44 4.78 37.42
CA LYS A 88 -11.78 5.65 38.42
C LYS A 88 -11.46 7.05 37.92
N LYS A 89 -11.35 7.28 36.60
CA LYS A 89 -11.09 8.63 36.04
C LYS A 89 -12.36 9.47 35.90
N ALA A 90 -13.54 8.86 35.82
CA ALA A 90 -14.82 9.58 35.76
C ALA A 90 -15.26 10.16 37.13
N ALA A 91 -14.81 9.56 38.25
CA ALA A 91 -15.26 9.95 39.58
C ALA A 91 -14.44 11.08 40.24
N GLY A 92 -13.30 11.49 39.66
CA GLY A 92 -12.42 12.52 40.26
C GLY A 92 -12.77 13.97 39.92
N GLY A 93 -13.71 14.20 38.99
CA GLY A 93 -14.01 15.52 38.42
C GLY A 93 -15.33 16.12 38.88
N LYS A 94 -15.74 15.95 40.14
CA LYS A 94 -16.85 16.73 40.68
C LYS A 94 -16.78 16.83 42.20
N LYS A 95 -16.22 17.92 42.71
CA LYS A 95 -16.72 18.62 43.90
C LYS A 95 -15.99 19.96 44.11
N LYS A 96 -16.80 21.01 43.95
CA LYS A 96 -16.80 22.34 44.57
C LYS A 96 -15.58 23.24 44.41
#